data_AF-A0A7R9PK10-F1
#
_entry.id   AF-A0A7R9PK10-F1
#
_cell.length_a   1.000
_cell.length_b   1.000
_cell.length_c   1.000
_cell.angle_alpha   90.00
_cell.angle_beta   90.00
_cell.angle_gamma   90.00
#
_symmetry.space_group_name_H-M   'P 1'
#
loop_
_entity.id
_entity.type
_entity.pdbx_description
1 polymer ?
#
loop_
_entity_poly.entity_id
_entity_poly.type
_entity_poly.pdbx_seq_one_letter_code
_entity_poly.pdbx_strand_id
1 'polypeptide(L)'
;MLPLHHSSRRIFQILNIGDVSSWMSQEEREDEDGFLTRSILSMPIVNGQKTVIGVAQLINKVCPLSGGMFESTTNNPCLLERGLGHPKNNGSSCLQGMASLCKLMAKQKVALECLSYHATASADDTTRLYHETIPSVECYNLYSFKFVDFDLSDDDTCRATVRMFLQCNLVKQFHIPYDVLCRWVLSVKKNYRPVKYHNWRHALNVAQTMFAMLKTGKMERFMTDLEVLGLLVACLCHDLDHRGTNNAFQTKTESPLAILYSTSTMEHHHFDQCVMILNSEGNNIFQSLSTEDYRSVMKTVENAIISTDLAMYFKKKSSFMEVVENGEFDWQSEPQKELLCGMMMTACDVSAIAKPWEVQHKIAKLVADEFFDQGDLEKLQLNQQPVAMMDRERKDELPQMQVGFIDVICLPLYKVLSETFPWIKALYDGCVENRKHWQDLAEKVEMGLTWIDHDTIDKPVEEFTGRTDRTVVYRQTCRGVY
;
A
#
# COMPACT_ATOMS: atom_id res chain seq x y z
N MET A 1 -20.01 -52.60 -4.04
CA MET A 1 -18.58 -52.59 -4.44
C MET A 1 -18.07 -54.03 -4.36
N LEU A 2 -17.86 -54.68 -5.50
CA LEU A 2 -17.25 -56.03 -5.56
C LEU A 2 -15.72 -55.92 -5.38
N PRO A 3 -15.08 -56.76 -4.53
CA PRO A 3 -13.64 -56.68 -4.28
C PRO A 3 -12.84 -57.41 -5.38
N LEU A 4 -12.23 -56.63 -6.28
CA LEU A 4 -11.24 -57.09 -7.27
C LEU A 4 -9.91 -57.44 -6.58
N HIS A 5 -9.83 -58.58 -5.89
CA HIS A 5 -8.59 -58.99 -5.19
C HIS A 5 -7.70 -59.99 -5.96
N HIS A 6 -8.02 -60.32 -7.22
CA HIS A 6 -7.19 -61.22 -8.04
C HIS A 6 -6.81 -60.63 -9.40
N SER A 7 -5.94 -59.62 -9.42
CA SER A 7 -4.94 -59.41 -10.50
C SER A 7 -4.04 -58.19 -10.24
N SER A 8 -3.09 -58.28 -9.31
CA SER A 8 -2.16 -57.20 -8.96
C SER A 8 -1.09 -56.88 -10.02
N ARG A 9 -1.38 -56.99 -11.34
CA ARG A 9 -0.38 -56.75 -12.41
C ARG A 9 -0.89 -56.02 -13.68
N ARG A 10 -2.05 -55.35 -13.68
CA ARG A 10 -2.57 -54.67 -14.90
C ARG A 10 -3.23 -53.30 -14.67
N ILE A 11 -2.61 -52.41 -13.89
CA ILE A 11 -3.21 -51.09 -13.54
C ILE A 11 -3.32 -50.13 -14.75
N PHE A 12 -2.63 -50.42 -15.86
CA PHE A 12 -2.66 -49.59 -17.08
C PHE A 12 -3.50 -50.17 -18.24
N GLN A 13 -4.21 -51.27 -18.03
CA GLN A 13 -4.92 -51.96 -19.11
C GLN A 13 -6.43 -51.91 -18.91
N ILE A 14 -7.15 -51.71 -20.01
CA ILE A 14 -8.59 -51.83 -20.06
C ILE A 14 -8.98 -53.26 -19.68
N LEU A 15 -9.89 -53.41 -18.71
CA LEU A 15 -10.42 -54.69 -18.28
C LEU A 15 -11.85 -54.84 -18.79
N ASN A 16 -12.08 -55.79 -19.69
CA ASN A 16 -13.39 -56.08 -20.27
C ASN A 16 -13.79 -57.49 -19.83
N ILE A 17 -14.92 -57.59 -19.14
CA ILE A 17 -15.48 -58.82 -18.57
C ILE A 17 -16.83 -59.06 -19.25
N GLY A 18 -16.91 -60.11 -20.05
CA GLY A 18 -18.13 -60.45 -20.81
C GLY A 18 -19.18 -61.19 -20.00
N ASP A 19 -18.75 -61.99 -19.02
CA ASP A 19 -19.61 -62.67 -18.06
C ASP A 19 -18.94 -62.63 -16.69
N VAL A 20 -19.60 -61.95 -15.76
CA VAL A 20 -19.10 -61.68 -14.41
C VAL A 20 -19.21 -62.92 -13.52
N SER A 21 -20.20 -63.79 -13.73
CA SER A 21 -20.42 -64.99 -12.92
C SER A 21 -19.29 -66.01 -13.12
N SER A 22 -18.94 -66.29 -14.38
CA SER A 22 -17.79 -67.13 -14.72
C SER A 22 -16.47 -66.51 -14.30
N TRP A 23 -16.30 -65.19 -14.46
CA TRP A 23 -15.07 -64.50 -14.05
C TRP A 23 -14.85 -64.53 -12.53
N MET A 24 -15.92 -64.42 -11.72
CA MET A 24 -15.84 -64.53 -10.25
C MET A 24 -15.88 -65.98 -9.74
N SER A 25 -16.16 -66.96 -10.61
CA SER A 25 -16.38 -68.37 -10.24
C SER A 25 -17.46 -68.53 -9.15
N GLN A 26 -18.52 -67.73 -9.23
CA GLN A 26 -19.65 -67.73 -8.30
C GLN A 26 -20.97 -67.63 -9.07
N GLU A 27 -22.04 -68.21 -8.54
CA GLU A 27 -23.38 -68.08 -9.13
C GLU A 27 -23.84 -66.62 -9.14
N GLU A 28 -24.65 -66.28 -10.15
CA GLU A 28 -25.24 -64.95 -10.34
C GLU A 28 -25.93 -64.47 -9.05
N ARG A 29 -25.41 -63.41 -8.43
CA ARG A 29 -26.04 -62.74 -7.28
C ARG A 29 -26.68 -61.44 -7.75
N GLU A 30 -27.97 -61.29 -7.44
CA GLU A 30 -28.66 -60.00 -7.50
C GLU A 30 -28.26 -59.15 -6.29
N ASP A 31 -27.96 -57.86 -6.53
CA ASP A 31 -27.78 -56.90 -5.45
C ASP A 31 -29.13 -56.62 -4.75
N GLU A 32 -29.13 -55.95 -3.58
CA GLU A 32 -30.33 -55.73 -2.75
C GLU A 32 -31.50 -55.05 -3.48
N ASP A 33 -31.24 -54.34 -4.57
CA ASP A 33 -32.23 -53.67 -5.42
C ASP A 33 -32.70 -54.52 -6.63
N GLY A 34 -32.33 -55.80 -6.69
CA GLY A 34 -32.66 -56.71 -7.81
C GLY A 34 -31.83 -56.48 -9.08
N PHE A 35 -30.75 -55.69 -8.99
CA PHE A 35 -29.86 -55.42 -10.13
C PHE A 35 -28.85 -56.55 -10.32
N LEU A 36 -28.91 -57.21 -11.48
CA LEU A 36 -28.00 -58.30 -11.83
C LEU A 36 -26.85 -57.80 -12.71
N THR A 37 -25.61 -57.93 -12.23
CA THR A 37 -24.41 -57.54 -12.97
C THR A 37 -23.91 -58.69 -13.85
N ARG A 38 -24.02 -58.53 -15.17
CA ARG A 38 -23.68 -59.53 -16.19
C ARG A 38 -22.35 -59.25 -16.88
N SER A 39 -22.06 -57.99 -17.21
CA SER A 39 -20.81 -57.60 -17.88
C SER A 39 -20.25 -56.27 -17.35
N ILE A 40 -18.92 -56.14 -17.35
CA ILE A 40 -18.22 -54.94 -16.82
C ILE A 40 -17.09 -54.54 -17.77
N LEU A 41 -16.99 -53.25 -18.09
CA LEU A 41 -15.83 -52.64 -18.75
C LEU A 41 -15.23 -51.59 -17.80
N SER A 42 -13.99 -51.79 -17.37
CA SER A 42 -13.24 -50.86 -16.51
C SER A 42 -12.07 -50.23 -17.27
N MET A 43 -11.96 -48.91 -17.21
CA MET A 43 -10.94 -48.14 -17.91
C MET A 43 -10.25 -47.14 -16.96
N PRO A 44 -8.91 -47.11 -16.87
CA PRO A 44 -8.20 -46.12 -16.07
C PRO A 44 -8.24 -44.74 -16.75
N ILE A 45 -8.47 -43.69 -15.97
CA ILE A 45 -8.35 -42.29 -16.38
C ILE A 45 -6.95 -41.83 -15.98
N VAL A 46 -6.16 -41.39 -16.96
CA VAL A 46 -4.76 -40.97 -16.77
C VAL A 46 -4.58 -39.48 -17.04
N ASN A 47 -3.70 -38.82 -16.29
CA ASN A 47 -3.32 -37.43 -16.55
C ASN A 47 -2.19 -37.33 -17.61
N GLY A 48 -1.80 -36.09 -17.96
CA GLY A 48 -0.73 -35.82 -18.93
C GLY A 48 0.66 -36.35 -18.53
N GLN A 49 0.87 -36.73 -17.27
CA GLN A 49 2.09 -37.38 -16.76
C GLN A 49 1.97 -38.91 -16.70
N LYS A 50 0.94 -39.50 -17.32
CA LYS A 50 0.66 -40.95 -17.35
C LYS A 50 0.43 -41.56 -15.96
N THR A 51 -0.01 -40.78 -14.97
CA THR A 51 -0.45 -41.31 -13.68
C THR A 51 -1.97 -41.48 -13.66
N VAL A 52 -2.44 -42.60 -13.10
CA VAL A 52 -3.88 -42.91 -12.99
C VAL A 52 -4.49 -42.01 -11.92
N ILE A 53 -5.46 -41.18 -12.32
CA ILE A 53 -6.17 -40.24 -11.44
C ILE A 53 -7.59 -40.71 -11.09
N GLY A 54 -8.10 -41.74 -11.77
CA GLY A 54 -9.41 -42.33 -11.51
C GLY A 54 -9.66 -43.57 -12.37
N VAL A 55 -10.80 -44.22 -12.18
CA VAL A 55 -11.25 -45.36 -12.99
C VAL A 55 -12.72 -45.17 -13.34
N ALA A 56 -13.06 -45.31 -14.63
CA ALA A 56 -14.44 -45.34 -15.10
C ALA A 56 -14.88 -46.79 -15.31
N GLN A 57 -16.10 -47.13 -14.88
CA GLN A 57 -16.69 -48.46 -15.07
C GLN A 57 -18.04 -48.36 -15.76
N LEU A 58 -18.25 -49.21 -16.76
CA LEU A 58 -19.54 -49.40 -17.43
C LEU A 58 -20.04 -50.81 -17.11
N ILE A 59 -21.29 -50.91 -16.66
CA ILE A 59 -21.90 -52.15 -16.21
C ILE A 59 -23.13 -52.43 -17.08
N ASN A 60 -23.21 -53.66 -17.62
CA ASN A 60 -24.28 -54.19 -18.46
C ASN A 60 -24.52 -53.43 -19.79
N LYS A 61 -24.20 -54.07 -20.92
CA LYS A 61 -24.52 -53.55 -22.26
C LYS A 61 -26.04 -53.69 -22.52
N VAL A 62 -26.70 -52.61 -22.95
CA VAL A 62 -28.17 -52.53 -23.09
C VAL A 62 -28.73 -53.29 -24.33
N CYS A 63 -27.89 -53.82 -25.23
CA CYS A 63 -28.34 -54.48 -26.47
C CYS A 63 -28.09 -56.00 -26.44
N PRO A 64 -29.11 -56.90 -26.51
CA PRO A 64 -28.96 -58.32 -26.15
C PRO A 64 -28.57 -59.26 -27.31
N LEU A 65 -28.46 -58.76 -28.55
CA LEU A 65 -28.28 -59.63 -29.74
C LEU A 65 -26.86 -60.18 -29.93
N SER A 66 -25.90 -59.76 -29.10
CA SER A 66 -24.57 -60.35 -29.00
C SER A 66 -24.25 -60.61 -27.53
N GLY A 67 -24.68 -61.75 -27.01
CA GLY A 67 -24.21 -62.24 -25.71
C GLY A 67 -22.69 -62.39 -25.75
N GLY A 68 -21.98 -61.51 -25.06
CA GLY A 68 -20.52 -61.45 -25.08
C GLY A 68 -19.96 -60.04 -24.81
N MET A 69 -18.65 -59.99 -24.57
CA MET A 69 -17.83 -58.82 -24.20
C MET A 69 -18.20 -57.52 -24.94
N PHE A 70 -17.91 -56.36 -24.33
CA PHE A 70 -18.02 -55.07 -25.02
C PHE A 70 -17.17 -55.08 -26.30
N GLU A 71 -17.72 -54.57 -27.41
CA GLU A 71 -17.07 -54.61 -28.73
C GLU A 71 -15.70 -53.90 -28.72
N SER A 72 -14.78 -54.31 -29.60
CA SER A 72 -13.44 -53.73 -29.69
C SER A 72 -13.43 -52.23 -30.02
N THR A 73 -14.48 -51.73 -30.68
CA THR A 73 -14.75 -50.31 -30.90
C THR A 73 -15.08 -49.56 -29.61
N THR A 74 -15.79 -50.16 -28.66
CA THR A 74 -16.00 -49.61 -27.30
C THR A 74 -14.78 -49.75 -26.39
N ASN A 75 -13.80 -50.61 -26.73
CA ASN A 75 -12.51 -50.72 -26.05
C ASN A 75 -11.49 -49.64 -26.50
N ASN A 76 -11.90 -48.66 -27.31
CA ASN A 76 -11.04 -47.56 -27.73
C ASN A 76 -11.15 -46.41 -26.71
N PRO A 77 -10.10 -46.10 -25.92
CA PRO A 77 -10.17 -45.06 -24.89
C PRO A 77 -10.59 -43.69 -25.48
N CYS A 78 -10.24 -43.45 -26.74
CA CYS A 78 -10.54 -42.23 -27.48
C CYS A 78 -12.04 -41.95 -27.68
N LEU A 79 -12.92 -42.95 -27.58
CA LEU A 79 -14.36 -42.78 -27.79
C LEU A 79 -15.09 -42.34 -26.50
N LEU A 80 -14.63 -42.77 -25.32
CA LEU A 80 -15.15 -42.23 -24.05
C LEU A 80 -14.57 -40.84 -23.75
N GLU A 81 -13.31 -40.59 -24.10
CA GLU A 81 -12.68 -39.25 -24.04
C GLU A 81 -13.42 -38.19 -24.87
N ARG A 82 -14.16 -38.61 -25.91
CA ARG A 82 -14.99 -37.72 -26.74
C ARG A 82 -16.41 -37.52 -26.19
N GLY A 83 -17.00 -38.51 -25.51
CA GLY A 83 -18.37 -38.46 -24.99
C GLY A 83 -18.49 -37.73 -23.65
N LEU A 84 -17.49 -37.88 -22.78
CA LEU A 84 -17.32 -37.07 -21.58
C LEU A 84 -16.51 -35.84 -21.99
N GLY A 85 -17.17 -34.91 -22.70
CA GLY A 85 -16.53 -33.80 -23.40
C GLY A 85 -15.32 -33.21 -22.67
N HIS A 86 -14.15 -33.36 -23.26
CA HIS A 86 -12.97 -32.59 -22.88
C HIS A 86 -13.24 -31.09 -23.13
N PRO A 87 -13.30 -30.22 -22.10
CA PRO A 87 -12.42 -29.07 -22.16
C PRO A 87 -11.00 -29.66 -22.18
N LYS A 88 -10.18 -29.20 -23.12
CA LYS A 88 -8.77 -29.56 -23.28
C LYS A 88 -8.10 -29.82 -21.92
N ASN A 89 -7.20 -30.81 -21.85
CA ASN A 89 -6.42 -31.32 -20.71
C ASN A 89 -5.79 -30.34 -19.67
N ASN A 90 -6.15 -29.06 -19.71
CA ASN A 90 -5.87 -28.03 -18.69
C ASN A 90 -7.12 -27.67 -17.85
N GLY A 91 -8.31 -28.23 -18.11
CA GLY A 91 -9.54 -27.82 -17.43
C GLY A 91 -9.57 -28.13 -15.93
N SER A 92 -9.21 -29.34 -15.51
CA SER A 92 -9.23 -29.74 -14.09
C SER A 92 -8.10 -29.10 -13.28
N SER A 93 -6.90 -28.95 -13.85
CA SER A 93 -5.78 -28.23 -13.24
C SER A 93 -6.02 -26.72 -13.17
N CYS A 94 -6.65 -26.13 -14.19
CA CYS A 94 -7.07 -24.73 -14.18
C CYS A 94 -8.22 -24.49 -13.18
N LEU A 95 -9.21 -25.38 -13.10
CA LEU A 95 -10.29 -25.29 -12.11
C LEU A 95 -9.77 -25.48 -10.67
N GLN A 96 -8.83 -26.40 -10.45
CA GLN A 96 -8.18 -26.60 -9.16
C GLN A 96 -7.26 -25.42 -8.79
N GLY A 97 -6.57 -24.83 -9.78
CA GLY A 97 -5.82 -23.59 -9.66
C GLY A 97 -6.71 -22.41 -9.30
N MET A 98 -7.85 -22.26 -9.99
CA MET A 98 -8.85 -21.22 -9.75
C MET A 98 -9.49 -21.39 -8.37
N ALA A 99 -9.84 -22.61 -7.96
CA ALA A 99 -10.36 -22.89 -6.62
C ALA A 99 -9.33 -22.56 -5.52
N SER A 100 -8.04 -22.84 -5.78
CA SER A 100 -6.95 -22.48 -4.87
C SER A 100 -6.75 -20.97 -4.79
N LEU A 101 -6.88 -20.26 -5.92
CA LEU A 101 -6.84 -18.79 -5.98
C LEU A 101 -8.00 -18.17 -5.21
N CYS A 102 -9.24 -18.66 -5.39
CA CYS A 102 -10.41 -18.22 -4.62
C CYS A 102 -10.20 -18.43 -3.11
N LYS A 103 -9.61 -19.55 -2.70
CA LYS A 103 -9.27 -19.80 -1.29
C LYS A 103 -8.20 -18.84 -0.76
N LEU A 104 -7.21 -18.51 -1.59
CA LEU A 104 -6.17 -17.53 -1.24
C LEU A 104 -6.76 -16.12 -1.11
N MET A 105 -7.62 -15.71 -2.04
CA MET A 105 -8.36 -14.44 -1.97
C MET A 105 -9.26 -14.35 -0.74
N ALA A 106 -9.97 -15.44 -0.39
CA ALA A 106 -10.78 -15.48 0.82
C ALA A 106 -9.92 -15.33 2.09
N LYS A 107 -8.75 -16.00 2.15
CA LYS A 107 -7.80 -15.82 3.26
C LYS A 107 -7.25 -14.40 3.32
N GLN A 108 -6.90 -13.82 2.18
CA GLN A 108 -6.43 -12.45 2.08
C GLN A 108 -7.50 -11.47 2.57
N LYS A 109 -8.77 -11.67 2.18
CA LYS A 109 -9.89 -10.85 2.64
C LYS A 109 -10.04 -10.89 4.16
N VAL A 110 -10.03 -12.08 4.77
CA VAL A 110 -10.09 -12.22 6.23
C VAL A 110 -8.87 -11.57 6.90
N ALA A 111 -7.68 -11.71 6.33
CA ALA A 111 -6.49 -11.06 6.85
C ALA A 111 -6.61 -9.53 6.80
N LEU A 112 -7.12 -8.98 5.70
CA LEU A 112 -7.37 -7.54 5.55
C LEU A 112 -8.45 -7.04 6.52
N GLU A 113 -9.50 -7.82 6.77
CA GLU A 113 -10.53 -7.50 7.79
C GLU A 113 -9.95 -7.49 9.21
N CYS A 114 -9.08 -8.45 9.55
CA CYS A 114 -8.38 -8.43 10.83
C CYS A 114 -7.43 -7.23 10.94
N LEU A 115 -6.70 -6.91 9.87
CA LEU A 115 -5.81 -5.75 9.83
C LEU A 115 -6.59 -4.44 9.94
N SER A 116 -7.73 -4.31 9.27
CA SER A 116 -8.56 -3.10 9.33
C SER A 116 -9.14 -2.83 10.72
N TYR A 117 -9.51 -3.89 11.46
CA TYR A 117 -9.91 -3.78 12.86
C TYR A 117 -8.78 -3.20 13.73
N HIS A 118 -7.55 -3.69 13.54
CA HIS A 118 -6.40 -3.17 14.27
C HIS A 118 -5.92 -1.81 13.78
N ALA A 119 -6.17 -1.46 12.52
CA ALA A 119 -5.87 -0.16 11.95
C ALA A 119 -6.83 0.94 12.45
N THR A 120 -8.08 0.59 12.76
CA THR A 120 -9.09 1.55 13.20
C THR A 120 -8.84 2.06 14.63
N ALA A 121 -9.10 3.35 14.87
CA ALA A 121 -9.02 3.97 16.20
C ALA A 121 -10.04 3.38 17.17
N SER A 122 -9.76 3.46 18.47
CA SER A 122 -10.70 2.98 19.50
C SER A 122 -11.96 3.84 19.53
N ALA A 123 -13.10 3.24 19.90
CA ALA A 123 -14.35 3.96 20.07
C ALA A 123 -14.25 5.00 21.20
N ASP A 124 -13.48 4.72 22.24
CA ASP A 124 -13.28 5.61 23.39
C ASP A 124 -12.49 6.87 22.98
N ASP A 125 -11.38 6.71 22.24
CA ASP A 125 -10.60 7.85 21.74
C ASP A 125 -11.41 8.69 20.75
N THR A 126 -12.23 8.05 19.91
CA THR A 126 -13.14 8.73 18.99
C THR A 126 -14.16 9.56 19.75
N THR A 127 -14.78 8.98 20.78
CA THR A 127 -15.77 9.67 21.62
C THR A 127 -15.12 10.83 22.39
N ARG A 128 -13.89 10.65 22.87
CA ARG A 128 -13.12 11.72 23.50
C ARG A 128 -12.91 12.90 22.54
N LEU A 129 -12.33 12.66 21.36
CA LEU A 129 -12.09 13.71 20.37
C LEU A 129 -13.39 14.39 19.89
N TYR A 130 -14.48 13.62 19.78
CA TYR A 130 -15.80 14.14 19.39
C TYR A 130 -16.34 15.19 20.37
N HIS A 131 -16.13 14.99 21.68
CA HIS A 131 -16.64 15.88 22.72
C HIS A 131 -15.67 17.00 23.10
N GLU A 132 -14.41 16.90 22.69
CA GLU A 132 -13.41 17.93 22.95
C GLU A 132 -13.72 19.22 22.18
N THR A 133 -13.42 20.36 22.81
CA THR A 133 -13.49 21.65 22.12
C THR A 133 -12.33 21.76 21.16
N ILE A 134 -12.61 21.97 19.87
CA ILE A 134 -11.58 22.19 18.85
C ILE A 134 -11.14 23.67 18.89
N PRO A 135 -9.89 24.01 19.26
CA PRO A 135 -9.40 25.39 19.25
C PRO A 135 -9.44 26.04 17.86
N SER A 136 -9.42 27.37 17.79
CA SER A 136 -9.50 28.10 16.51
C SER A 136 -8.21 27.98 15.69
N VAL A 137 -8.28 28.38 14.42
CA VAL A 137 -7.11 28.40 13.52
C VAL A 137 -6.01 29.36 13.98
N GLU A 138 -6.36 30.46 14.65
CA GLU A 138 -5.41 31.41 15.23
C GLU A 138 -4.70 30.81 16.43
N CYS A 139 -5.40 30.04 17.27
CA CYS A 139 -4.82 29.38 18.44
C CYS A 139 -3.68 28.42 18.05
N TYR A 140 -3.87 27.69 16.95
CA TYR A 140 -2.85 26.79 16.41
C TYR A 140 -1.92 27.44 15.38
N ASN A 141 -2.11 28.73 15.05
CA ASN A 141 -1.34 29.44 14.03
C ASN A 141 -1.33 28.74 12.64
N LEU A 142 -2.44 28.11 12.26
CA LEU A 142 -2.51 27.24 11.06
C LEU A 142 -2.41 28.00 9.74
N TYR A 143 -2.64 29.32 9.73
CA TYR A 143 -2.48 30.14 8.53
C TYR A 143 -1.02 30.47 8.20
N SER A 144 -0.10 30.26 9.13
CA SER A 144 1.30 30.64 8.96
C SER A 144 2.09 29.57 8.20
N PHE A 145 2.85 29.99 7.19
CA PHE A 145 3.87 29.13 6.58
C PHE A 145 5.00 28.77 7.57
N LYS A 146 5.16 29.57 8.64
CA LYS A 146 6.10 29.34 9.74
C LYS A 146 5.48 28.56 10.92
N PHE A 147 4.37 27.84 10.70
CA PHE A 147 3.80 26.93 11.69
C PHE A 147 4.84 25.89 12.16
N VAL A 148 4.78 25.56 13.45
CA VAL A 148 5.66 24.63 14.16
C VAL A 148 4.81 23.80 15.10
N ASP A 149 4.99 22.49 15.09
CA ASP A 149 4.17 21.55 15.87
C ASP A 149 4.87 20.96 17.11
N PHE A 150 6.13 21.33 17.37
CA PHE A 150 6.94 20.74 18.47
C PHE A 150 6.31 20.87 19.85
N ASP A 151 5.57 21.95 20.11
CA ASP A 151 4.89 22.19 21.38
C ASP A 151 3.47 21.59 21.43
N LEU A 152 2.99 21.03 20.31
CA LEU A 152 1.66 20.42 20.24
C LEU A 152 1.69 19.01 20.81
N SER A 153 0.74 18.73 21.69
CA SER A 153 0.48 17.37 22.13
C SER A 153 -0.05 16.51 20.98
N ASP A 154 0.04 15.21 21.17
CA ASP A 154 -0.49 14.24 20.23
C ASP A 154 -2.01 14.39 20.01
N ASP A 155 -2.77 14.81 21.01
CA ASP A 155 -4.19 15.13 20.86
C ASP A 155 -4.40 16.47 20.14
N ASP A 156 -3.54 17.48 20.40
CA ASP A 156 -3.58 18.77 19.69
C ASP A 156 -3.37 18.61 18.20
N THR A 157 -2.48 17.71 17.77
CA THR A 157 -2.27 17.44 16.35
C THR A 157 -3.54 16.93 15.67
N CYS A 158 -4.31 16.05 16.33
CA CYS A 158 -5.59 15.57 15.81
C CYS A 158 -6.65 16.69 15.79
N ARG A 159 -6.74 17.51 16.84
CA ARG A 159 -7.65 18.66 16.89
C ARG A 159 -7.32 19.70 15.82
N ALA A 160 -6.04 19.97 15.57
CA ALA A 160 -5.57 20.85 14.50
C ALA A 160 -6.01 20.32 13.12
N THR A 161 -5.89 19.02 12.88
CA THR A 161 -6.40 18.38 11.66
C THR A 161 -7.90 18.57 11.50
N VAL A 162 -8.69 18.25 12.53
CA VAL A 162 -10.15 18.48 12.51
C VAL A 162 -10.47 19.95 12.26
N ARG A 163 -9.72 20.88 12.86
CA ARG A 163 -9.87 22.33 12.64
C ARG A 163 -9.64 22.70 11.17
N MET A 164 -8.66 22.12 10.47
CA MET A 164 -8.44 22.39 9.04
C MET A 164 -9.68 22.01 8.20
N PHE A 165 -10.29 20.85 8.44
CA PHE A 165 -11.51 20.41 7.75
C PHE A 165 -12.72 21.32 8.04
N LEU A 166 -12.88 21.74 9.31
CA LEU A 166 -13.93 22.66 9.72
C LEU A 166 -13.74 24.04 9.08
N GLN A 167 -12.51 24.57 9.05
CA GLN A 167 -12.21 25.89 8.49
C GLN A 167 -12.39 25.93 6.97
N CYS A 168 -12.14 24.81 6.28
CA CYS A 168 -12.44 24.68 4.86
C CYS A 168 -13.94 24.39 4.58
N ASN A 169 -14.81 24.38 5.59
CA ASN A 169 -16.25 24.08 5.48
C ASN A 169 -16.57 22.71 4.85
N LEU A 170 -15.60 21.78 4.81
CA LEU A 170 -15.73 20.49 4.11
C LEU A 170 -16.74 19.57 4.79
N VAL A 171 -16.78 19.61 6.13
CA VAL A 171 -17.70 18.78 6.93
C VAL A 171 -19.15 19.08 6.58
N LYS A 172 -19.51 20.37 6.52
CA LYS A 172 -20.86 20.81 6.19
C LYS A 172 -21.16 20.62 4.69
N GLN A 173 -20.22 20.99 3.82
CA GLN A 173 -20.39 20.92 2.37
C GLN A 173 -20.65 19.49 1.89
N PHE A 174 -19.88 18.52 2.38
CA PHE A 174 -19.95 17.12 1.96
C PHE A 174 -20.72 16.23 2.94
N HIS A 175 -21.39 16.83 3.93
CA HIS A 175 -22.20 16.13 4.93
C HIS A 175 -21.42 15.02 5.66
N ILE A 176 -20.12 15.23 5.91
CA ILE A 176 -19.25 14.27 6.58
C ILE A 176 -19.72 14.15 8.04
N PRO A 177 -20.14 12.98 8.53
CA PRO A 177 -20.49 12.85 9.94
C PRO A 177 -19.28 13.10 10.82
N TYR A 178 -19.48 13.92 11.85
CA TYR A 178 -18.36 14.42 12.65
C TYR A 178 -17.64 13.30 13.41
N ASP A 179 -18.36 12.27 13.88
CA ASP A 179 -17.76 11.10 14.51
C ASP A 179 -16.88 10.29 13.53
N VAL A 180 -17.30 10.18 12.26
CA VAL A 180 -16.55 9.52 11.20
C VAL A 180 -15.27 10.28 10.89
N LEU A 181 -15.31 11.63 10.85
CA LEU A 181 -14.11 12.45 10.71
C LEU A 181 -13.13 12.25 11.88
N CYS A 182 -13.62 12.33 13.12
CA CYS A 182 -12.80 12.12 14.31
C CYS A 182 -12.14 10.73 14.29
N ARG A 183 -12.92 9.68 13.99
CA ARG A 183 -12.42 8.30 13.89
C ARG A 183 -11.36 8.17 12.79
N TRP A 184 -11.64 8.72 11.60
CA TRP A 184 -10.72 8.68 10.47
C TRP A 184 -9.38 9.37 10.77
N VAL A 185 -9.40 10.58 11.35
CA VAL A 185 -8.17 11.30 11.73
C VAL A 185 -7.31 10.47 12.72
N LEU A 186 -7.94 9.88 13.73
CA LEU A 186 -7.26 9.03 14.70
C LEU A 186 -6.72 7.74 14.06
N SER A 187 -7.48 7.11 13.16
CA SER A 187 -7.06 5.93 12.42
C SER A 187 -5.87 6.24 11.51
N VAL A 188 -5.91 7.33 10.74
CA VAL A 188 -4.78 7.75 9.89
C VAL A 188 -3.52 7.93 10.74
N LYS A 189 -3.60 8.70 11.83
CA LYS A 189 -2.49 8.87 12.78
C LYS A 189 -1.94 7.54 13.28
N LYS A 190 -2.82 6.62 13.70
CA LYS A 190 -2.45 5.31 14.25
C LYS A 190 -1.70 4.43 13.25
N ASN A 191 -1.90 4.63 11.95
CA ASN A 191 -1.26 3.85 10.88
C ASN A 191 0.05 4.49 10.37
N TYR A 192 0.50 5.62 10.95
CA TYR A 192 1.88 6.06 10.79
C TYR A 192 2.80 5.26 11.73
N ARG A 193 3.92 4.79 11.19
CA ARG A 193 4.94 4.08 11.98
C ARG A 193 5.74 5.09 12.82
N PRO A 194 6.28 4.66 13.97
CA PRO A 194 7.17 5.49 14.79
C PRO A 194 8.59 5.53 14.21
N VAL A 195 8.73 5.97 12.96
CA VAL A 195 10.02 6.25 12.31
C VAL A 195 10.48 7.69 12.62
N LYS A 196 11.75 7.99 12.36
CA LYS A 196 12.40 9.23 12.83
C LYS A 196 11.78 10.48 12.18
N TYR A 197 11.57 10.46 10.87
CA TYR A 197 11.07 11.60 10.10
C TYR A 197 9.69 11.33 9.48
N HIS A 198 9.52 10.27 8.68
CA HIS A 198 8.27 10.00 7.93
C HIS A 198 7.16 9.41 8.82
N ASN A 199 6.77 10.16 9.85
CA ASN A 199 5.77 9.82 10.85
C ASN A 199 4.57 10.79 10.79
N TRP A 200 3.61 10.64 11.73
CA TRP A 200 2.41 11.48 11.78
C TRP A 200 2.69 12.99 11.83
N ARG A 201 3.78 13.44 12.47
CA ARG A 201 4.14 14.86 12.56
C ARG A 201 4.52 15.43 11.20
N HIS A 202 5.22 14.66 10.37
CA HIS A 202 5.50 15.04 8.98
C HIS A 202 4.19 15.20 8.19
N ALA A 203 3.32 14.19 8.22
CA ALA A 203 2.03 14.25 7.53
C ALA A 203 1.14 15.44 7.94
N LEU A 204 1.11 15.76 9.25
CA LEU A 204 0.43 16.95 9.76
C LEU A 204 1.03 18.23 9.18
N ASN A 205 2.35 18.37 9.17
CA ASN A 205 3.03 19.56 8.64
C ASN A 205 2.81 19.72 7.14
N VAL A 206 2.80 18.62 6.38
CA VAL A 206 2.46 18.63 4.94
C VAL A 206 1.02 19.10 4.73
N ALA A 207 0.06 18.55 5.49
CA ALA A 207 -1.34 18.96 5.41
C ALA A 207 -1.56 20.41 5.86
N GLN A 208 -0.84 20.87 6.88
CA GLN A 208 -0.88 22.25 7.35
C GLN A 208 -0.31 23.20 6.31
N THR A 209 0.80 22.86 5.65
CA THR A 209 1.35 23.68 4.56
C THR A 209 0.35 23.75 3.40
N MET A 210 -0.29 22.65 3.03
CA MET A 210 -1.35 22.64 2.01
C MET A 210 -2.51 23.56 2.42
N PHE A 211 -2.97 23.47 3.67
CA PHE A 211 -3.99 24.37 4.21
C PHE A 211 -3.56 25.85 4.15
N ALA A 212 -2.32 26.18 4.51
CA ALA A 212 -1.78 27.53 4.41
C ALA A 212 -1.66 28.00 2.95
N MET A 213 -1.27 27.14 2.01
CA MET A 213 -1.27 27.45 0.57
C MET A 213 -2.68 27.74 0.07
N LEU A 214 -3.67 26.93 0.45
CA LEU A 214 -5.06 27.11 0.05
C LEU A 214 -5.66 28.41 0.60
N LYS A 215 -5.41 28.73 1.88
CA LYS A 215 -6.01 29.87 2.57
C LYS A 215 -5.16 31.14 2.48
N THR A 216 -3.94 31.12 3.01
CA THR A 216 -3.04 32.29 3.02
C THR A 216 -2.44 32.54 1.63
N GLY A 217 -2.03 31.48 0.94
CA GLY A 217 -1.62 31.53 -0.48
C GLY A 217 -2.79 31.71 -1.44
N LYS A 218 -4.04 31.65 -0.94
CA LYS A 218 -5.32 31.78 -1.65
C LYS A 218 -5.41 30.92 -2.92
N MET A 219 -4.74 29.77 -2.90
CA MET A 219 -4.75 28.78 -3.99
C MET A 219 -6.12 28.09 -4.12
N GLU A 220 -6.99 28.20 -3.12
CA GLU A 220 -8.37 27.68 -3.17
C GLU A 220 -9.20 28.23 -4.35
N ARG A 221 -8.83 29.38 -4.92
CA ARG A 221 -9.49 29.94 -6.12
C ARG A 221 -9.37 29.08 -7.39
N PHE A 222 -8.37 28.20 -7.43
CA PHE A 222 -8.07 27.34 -8.58
C PHE A 222 -8.61 25.92 -8.38
N MET A 223 -9.16 25.64 -7.20
CA MET A 223 -9.63 24.32 -6.79
C MET A 223 -11.12 24.39 -6.46
N THR A 224 -11.82 23.31 -6.72
CA THR A 224 -13.16 23.04 -6.19
C THR A 224 -13.05 22.56 -4.74
N ASP A 225 -14.13 22.67 -3.98
CA ASP A 225 -14.17 22.15 -2.60
C ASP A 225 -13.86 20.63 -2.54
N LEU A 226 -14.19 19.89 -3.60
CA LEU A 226 -13.95 18.44 -3.70
C LEU A 226 -12.45 18.14 -3.87
N GLU A 227 -11.76 18.95 -4.67
CA GLU A 227 -10.30 18.86 -4.84
C GLU A 227 -9.58 19.30 -3.56
N VAL A 228 -10.07 20.34 -2.87
CA VAL A 228 -9.55 20.75 -1.55
C VAL A 228 -9.68 19.61 -0.54
N LEU A 229 -10.81 18.92 -0.51
CA LEU A 229 -11.01 17.72 0.32
C LEU A 229 -9.99 16.63 -0.05
N GLY A 230 -9.84 16.32 -1.34
CA GLY A 230 -8.89 15.32 -1.83
C GLY A 230 -7.44 15.65 -1.49
N LEU A 231 -7.01 16.90 -1.64
CA LEU A 231 -5.65 17.36 -1.34
C LEU A 231 -5.32 17.25 0.14
N LEU A 232 -6.22 17.69 1.04
CA LEU A 232 -5.98 17.54 2.49
C LEU A 232 -5.91 16.07 2.91
N VAL A 233 -6.77 15.22 2.33
CA VAL A 233 -6.75 13.77 2.56
C VAL A 233 -5.45 13.16 2.04
N ALA A 234 -5.01 13.53 0.84
CA ALA A 234 -3.74 13.09 0.26
C ALA A 234 -2.56 13.46 1.15
N CYS A 235 -2.46 14.73 1.59
CA CYS A 235 -1.38 15.17 2.46
C CYS A 235 -1.29 14.37 3.77
N LEU A 236 -2.44 14.09 4.39
CA LEU A 236 -2.48 13.31 5.63
C LEU A 236 -2.16 11.83 5.43
N CYS A 237 -2.31 11.31 4.21
CA CYS A 237 -2.17 9.89 3.91
C CYS A 237 -0.91 9.52 3.09
N HIS A 238 -0.17 10.50 2.57
CA HIS A 238 0.85 10.26 1.55
C HIS A 238 2.02 9.36 1.97
N ASP A 239 2.26 9.22 3.28
CA ASP A 239 3.36 8.43 3.86
C ASP A 239 2.84 7.35 4.84
N LEU A 240 1.57 6.93 4.72
CA LEU A 240 0.98 5.91 5.59
C LEU A 240 1.78 4.60 5.55
N ASP A 241 2.07 4.01 6.72
CA ASP A 241 2.90 2.80 6.84
C ASP A 241 4.35 2.95 6.30
N HIS A 242 4.90 4.17 6.17
CA HIS A 242 6.29 4.39 5.75
C HIS A 242 7.28 3.68 6.69
N ARG A 243 8.25 2.96 6.12
CA ARG A 243 9.10 1.99 6.83
C ARG A 243 10.51 2.49 7.14
N GLY A 244 10.76 3.78 6.90
CA GLY A 244 12.09 4.38 7.03
C GLY A 244 13.07 3.94 5.95
N THR A 245 12.56 3.48 4.80
CA THR A 245 13.38 3.02 3.67
C THR A 245 12.77 3.48 2.35
N ASN A 246 13.61 3.88 1.40
CA ASN A 246 13.16 4.43 0.11
C ASN A 246 12.89 3.36 -0.96
N ASN A 247 12.31 3.79 -2.09
CA ASN A 247 12.02 2.94 -3.26
C ASN A 247 13.24 2.13 -3.75
N ALA A 248 14.44 2.73 -3.78
CA ALA A 248 15.65 2.05 -4.22
C ALA A 248 16.01 0.86 -3.32
N PHE A 249 15.86 1.00 -2.00
CA PHE A 249 16.06 -0.09 -1.06
C PHE A 249 15.04 -1.22 -1.25
N GLN A 250 13.77 -0.88 -1.46
CA GLN A 250 12.70 -1.85 -1.73
C GLN A 250 13.02 -2.70 -2.97
N THR A 251 13.50 -2.08 -4.05
CA THR A 251 13.94 -2.79 -5.26
C THR A 251 15.16 -3.67 -5.00
N LYS A 252 16.20 -3.15 -4.33
CA LYS A 252 17.44 -3.91 -4.06
C LYS A 252 17.20 -5.14 -3.17
N THR A 253 16.24 -5.08 -2.27
CA THR A 253 15.89 -6.18 -1.35
C THR A 253 14.83 -7.14 -1.90
N GLU A 254 14.36 -6.92 -3.13
CA GLU A 254 13.26 -7.69 -3.74
C GLU A 254 12.05 -7.81 -2.81
N SER A 255 11.72 -6.70 -2.14
CA SER A 255 10.66 -6.73 -1.13
C SER A 255 9.31 -7.11 -1.74
N PRO A 256 8.36 -7.64 -0.94
CA PRO A 256 7.01 -7.93 -1.44
C PRO A 256 6.32 -6.71 -2.08
N LEU A 257 6.65 -5.50 -1.63
CA LEU A 257 6.13 -4.26 -2.22
C LEU A 257 6.73 -4.01 -3.60
N ALA A 258 8.03 -4.21 -3.78
CA ALA A 258 8.68 -4.08 -5.09
C ALA A 258 8.23 -5.15 -6.10
N ILE A 259 7.77 -6.31 -5.63
CA ILE A 259 7.15 -7.34 -6.48
C ILE A 259 5.72 -6.93 -6.87
N LEU A 260 4.99 -6.28 -5.96
CA LEU A 260 3.59 -5.88 -6.16
C LEU A 260 3.47 -4.65 -7.06
N TYR A 261 4.35 -3.66 -6.90
CA TYR A 261 4.33 -2.40 -7.62
C TYR A 261 5.63 -2.19 -8.41
N SER A 262 5.50 -1.82 -9.68
CA SER A 262 6.62 -1.66 -10.61
C SER A 262 7.25 -0.27 -10.65
N THR A 263 6.48 0.78 -10.33
CA THR A 263 6.93 2.18 -10.28
C THR A 263 6.35 2.86 -9.06
N SER A 264 7.04 3.83 -8.47
CA SER A 264 6.57 4.59 -7.28
C SER A 264 6.00 3.65 -6.20
N THR A 265 6.82 2.64 -5.86
CA THR A 265 6.40 1.45 -5.10
C THR A 265 5.80 1.80 -3.74
N MET A 266 6.45 2.70 -3.00
CA MET A 266 5.99 3.15 -1.70
C MET A 266 4.76 4.04 -1.84
N GLU A 267 4.70 4.93 -2.82
CA GLU A 267 3.59 5.85 -3.02
C GLU A 267 2.28 5.11 -3.37
N HIS A 268 2.35 4.05 -4.19
CA HIS A 268 1.19 3.18 -4.41
C HIS A 268 0.77 2.42 -3.13
N HIS A 269 1.73 1.97 -2.33
CA HIS A 269 1.44 1.35 -1.03
C HIS A 269 0.74 2.33 -0.08
N HIS A 270 1.20 3.58 0.00
CA HIS A 270 0.58 4.63 0.81
C HIS A 270 -0.87 4.92 0.37
N PHE A 271 -1.11 4.96 -0.95
CA PHE A 271 -2.46 5.08 -1.48
C PHE A 271 -3.34 3.88 -1.11
N ASP A 272 -2.84 2.65 -1.22
CA ASP A 272 -3.59 1.45 -0.83
C ASP A 272 -3.88 1.42 0.68
N GLN A 273 -2.98 1.92 1.53
CA GLN A 273 -3.25 2.12 2.96
C GLN A 273 -4.36 3.16 3.19
N CYS A 274 -4.35 4.27 2.46
CA CYS A 274 -5.42 5.27 2.50
C CYS A 274 -6.78 4.65 2.14
N VAL A 275 -6.84 3.88 1.05
CA VAL A 275 -8.03 3.16 0.59
C VAL A 275 -8.49 2.12 1.63
N MET A 276 -7.57 1.39 2.26
CA MET A 276 -7.88 0.44 3.32
C MET A 276 -8.56 1.14 4.51
N ILE A 277 -8.02 2.26 4.97
CA ILE A 277 -8.60 3.02 6.09
C ILE A 277 -9.98 3.57 5.70
N LEU A 278 -10.12 4.16 4.51
CA LEU A 278 -11.42 4.68 4.04
C LEU A 278 -12.49 3.59 3.90
N ASN A 279 -12.12 2.36 3.55
CA ASN A 279 -13.03 1.22 3.46
C ASN A 279 -13.30 0.54 4.82
N SER A 280 -12.58 0.94 5.87
CA SER A 280 -12.80 0.41 7.22
C SER A 280 -14.11 0.97 7.80
N GLU A 281 -14.82 0.14 8.56
CA GLU A 281 -16.12 0.52 9.13
C GLU A 281 -16.02 1.82 9.94
N GLY A 282 -16.91 2.77 9.67
CA GLY A 282 -16.95 4.06 10.36
C GLY A 282 -15.82 5.04 10.02
N ASN A 283 -14.94 4.76 9.06
CA ASN A 283 -13.85 5.65 8.67
C ASN A 283 -14.07 6.34 7.31
N ASN A 284 -15.11 5.96 6.57
CA ASN A 284 -15.38 6.50 5.25
C ASN A 284 -15.91 7.93 5.31
N ILE A 285 -15.01 8.92 5.31
CA ILE A 285 -15.37 10.34 5.25
C ILE A 285 -16.02 10.76 3.91
N PHE A 286 -16.00 9.87 2.90
CA PHE A 286 -16.62 10.09 1.59
C PHE A 286 -17.98 9.40 1.44
N GLN A 287 -18.53 8.79 2.50
CA GLN A 287 -19.74 7.97 2.42
C GLN A 287 -21.00 8.71 1.95
N SER A 288 -21.03 10.03 2.04
CA SER A 288 -22.15 10.87 1.61
C SER A 288 -21.98 11.44 0.20
N LEU A 289 -20.84 11.18 -0.46
CA LEU A 289 -20.57 11.63 -1.82
C LEU A 289 -21.37 10.82 -2.84
N SER A 290 -21.67 11.44 -3.98
CA SER A 290 -22.15 10.70 -5.14
C SER A 290 -21.07 9.76 -5.67
N THR A 291 -21.46 8.75 -6.46
CA THR A 291 -20.48 7.83 -7.08
C THR A 291 -19.51 8.57 -8.02
N GLU A 292 -19.95 9.67 -8.65
CA GLU A 292 -19.11 10.50 -9.51
C GLU A 292 -18.10 11.32 -8.69
N ASP A 293 -18.57 12.00 -7.64
CA ASP A 293 -17.70 12.77 -6.74
C ASP A 293 -16.70 11.85 -6.02
N TYR A 294 -17.12 10.66 -5.59
CA TYR A 294 -16.23 9.66 -5.00
C TYR A 294 -15.09 9.27 -5.97
N ARG A 295 -15.41 9.01 -7.24
CA ARG A 295 -14.38 8.70 -8.24
C ARG A 295 -13.43 9.89 -8.47
N SER A 296 -13.99 11.10 -8.54
CA SER A 296 -13.21 12.32 -8.77
C SER A 296 -12.26 12.63 -7.60
N VAL A 297 -12.75 12.56 -6.35
CA VAL A 297 -11.91 12.79 -5.17
C VAL A 297 -10.86 11.70 -5.02
N MET A 298 -11.20 10.43 -5.28
CA MET A 298 -10.21 9.34 -5.22
C MET A 298 -9.13 9.48 -6.28
N LYS A 299 -9.48 9.91 -7.50
CA LYS A 299 -8.49 10.24 -8.54
C LYS A 299 -7.57 11.37 -8.08
N THR A 300 -8.11 12.40 -7.44
CA THR A 300 -7.33 13.52 -6.88
C THR A 300 -6.37 13.03 -5.80
N VAL A 301 -6.86 12.19 -4.88
CA VAL A 301 -6.04 11.61 -3.79
C VAL A 301 -4.92 10.75 -4.35
N GLU A 302 -5.22 9.85 -5.29
CA GLU A 302 -4.24 8.99 -5.96
C GLU A 302 -3.16 9.82 -6.64
N ASN A 303 -3.57 10.73 -7.54
CA ASN A 303 -2.65 11.57 -8.30
C ASN A 303 -1.77 12.44 -7.41
N ALA A 304 -2.31 12.97 -6.31
CA ALA A 304 -1.55 13.76 -5.34
C ALA A 304 -0.52 12.90 -4.61
N ILE A 305 -0.91 11.74 -4.06
CA ILE A 305 0.03 10.84 -3.36
C ILE A 305 1.14 10.36 -4.32
N ILE A 306 0.82 9.94 -5.54
CA ILE A 306 1.85 9.53 -6.51
C ILE A 306 2.79 10.70 -6.91
N SER A 307 2.37 11.95 -6.72
CA SER A 307 3.22 13.12 -7.00
C SER A 307 4.25 13.43 -5.92
N THR A 308 4.25 12.74 -4.77
CA THR A 308 5.32 12.87 -3.77
C THR A 308 6.59 12.15 -4.18
N ASP A 309 6.51 11.19 -5.11
CA ASP A 309 7.71 10.63 -5.75
C ASP A 309 8.46 11.71 -6.53
N LEU A 310 9.68 12.03 -6.09
CA LEU A 310 10.52 13.03 -6.74
C LEU A 310 10.83 12.69 -8.21
N ALA A 311 10.83 11.41 -8.60
CA ALA A 311 10.97 11.02 -10.00
C ALA A 311 9.76 11.48 -10.84
N MET A 312 8.57 11.52 -10.26
CA MET A 312 7.36 12.06 -10.89
C MET A 312 7.38 13.59 -10.89
N TYR A 313 7.89 14.24 -9.84
CA TYR A 313 8.13 15.69 -9.85
C TYR A 313 9.02 16.11 -11.03
N PHE A 314 10.16 15.46 -11.26
CA PHE A 314 11.04 15.84 -12.38
C PHE A 314 10.36 15.70 -13.75
N LYS A 315 9.46 14.73 -13.93
CA LYS A 315 8.65 14.60 -15.16
C LYS A 315 7.64 15.75 -15.28
N LYS A 316 6.94 16.09 -14.19
CA LYS A 316 5.91 17.14 -14.16
C LYS A 316 6.49 18.56 -14.25
N LYS A 317 7.66 18.79 -13.66
CA LYS A 317 8.34 20.10 -13.63
C LYS A 317 8.50 20.68 -15.03
N SER A 318 8.96 19.89 -16.00
CA SER A 318 9.14 20.33 -17.38
C SER A 318 7.83 20.80 -18.02
N SER A 319 6.75 20.03 -17.84
CA SER A 319 5.43 20.41 -18.34
C SER A 319 4.89 21.66 -17.65
N PHE A 320 5.13 21.83 -16.34
CA PHE A 320 4.70 23.01 -15.60
C PHE A 320 5.42 24.27 -16.10
N MET A 321 6.73 24.18 -16.31
CA MET A 321 7.52 25.27 -16.88
C MET A 321 7.02 25.69 -18.26
N GLU A 322 6.73 24.72 -19.14
CA GLU A 322 6.21 24.99 -20.48
C GLU A 322 4.88 25.74 -20.44
N VAL A 323 3.95 25.34 -19.57
CA VAL A 323 2.66 26.04 -19.37
C VAL A 323 2.87 27.49 -18.90
N VAL A 324 3.75 27.69 -17.93
CA VAL A 324 4.08 29.04 -17.40
C VAL A 324 4.75 29.93 -18.45
N GLU A 325 5.72 29.39 -19.19
CA GLU A 325 6.46 30.13 -20.22
C GLU A 325 5.59 30.50 -21.42
N ASN A 326 4.63 29.64 -21.80
CA ASN A 326 3.68 29.91 -22.87
C ASN A 326 2.58 30.92 -22.48
N GLY A 327 2.51 31.32 -21.21
CA GLY A 327 1.49 32.25 -20.71
C GLY A 327 0.08 31.66 -20.68
N GLU A 328 -0.04 30.33 -20.65
CA GLU A 328 -1.32 29.64 -20.48
C GLU A 328 -1.67 29.59 -18.99
N PHE A 329 -2.58 30.45 -18.53
CA PHE A 329 -2.95 30.57 -17.12
C PHE A 329 -4.31 29.94 -16.76
N ASP A 330 -4.84 29.05 -17.61
CA ASP A 330 -6.10 28.36 -17.33
C ASP A 330 -5.91 27.16 -16.39
N TRP A 331 -5.53 27.46 -15.15
CA TRP A 331 -5.40 26.50 -14.06
C TRP A 331 -6.72 25.79 -13.70
N GLN A 332 -7.84 26.13 -14.33
CA GLN A 332 -9.11 25.43 -14.15
C GLN A 332 -9.29 24.25 -15.12
N SER A 333 -8.52 24.21 -16.21
CA SER A 333 -8.53 23.07 -17.13
C SER A 333 -7.98 21.81 -16.44
N GLU A 334 -8.63 20.66 -16.68
CA GLU A 334 -8.29 19.40 -15.99
C GLU A 334 -6.80 19.03 -16.04
N PRO A 335 -6.09 19.08 -17.19
CA PRO A 335 -4.67 18.73 -17.25
C PRO A 335 -3.77 19.71 -16.47
N GLN A 336 -4.02 21.02 -16.58
CA GLN A 336 -3.22 22.04 -15.88
C GLN A 336 -3.51 22.02 -14.39
N LYS A 337 -4.74 21.71 -13.99
CA LYS A 337 -5.13 21.56 -12.59
C LYS A 337 -4.50 20.32 -11.95
N GLU A 338 -4.52 19.17 -12.63
CA GLU A 338 -3.84 17.95 -12.16
C GLU A 338 -2.33 18.19 -11.98
N LEU A 339 -1.73 18.94 -12.91
CA LEU A 339 -0.34 19.35 -12.85
C LEU A 339 -0.06 20.29 -11.66
N LEU A 340 -0.91 21.30 -11.45
CA LEU A 340 -0.81 22.23 -10.33
C LEU A 340 -0.97 21.52 -8.98
N CYS A 341 -1.95 20.63 -8.84
CA CYS A 341 -2.13 19.79 -7.66
C CYS A 341 -0.87 18.97 -7.34
N GLY A 342 -0.26 18.35 -8.36
CA GLY A 342 0.99 17.61 -8.20
C GLY A 342 2.14 18.50 -7.71
N MET A 343 2.33 19.68 -8.32
CA MET A 343 3.38 20.63 -7.91
C MET A 343 3.14 21.18 -6.50
N MET A 344 1.89 21.47 -6.13
CA MET A 344 1.52 21.89 -4.78
C MET A 344 1.78 20.77 -3.75
N MET A 345 1.50 19.52 -4.09
CA MET A 345 1.75 18.39 -3.21
C MET A 345 3.26 18.22 -2.95
N THR A 346 4.10 18.21 -4.00
CA THR A 346 5.56 18.18 -3.84
C THR A 346 6.05 19.37 -3.00
N ALA A 347 5.50 20.56 -3.22
CA ALA A 347 5.87 21.76 -2.46
C ALA A 347 5.49 21.69 -0.97
N CYS A 348 4.41 21.00 -0.63
CA CYS A 348 4.01 20.74 0.75
C CYS A 348 4.91 19.67 1.40
N ASP A 349 5.24 18.61 0.66
CA ASP A 349 6.06 17.51 1.14
C ASP A 349 7.47 17.97 1.57
N VAL A 350 8.12 18.80 0.74
CA VAL A 350 9.44 19.36 1.08
C VAL A 350 9.39 20.64 1.91
N SER A 351 8.23 21.01 2.48
CA SER A 351 8.02 22.31 3.15
C SER A 351 8.81 22.53 4.43
N ALA A 352 9.35 21.47 5.03
CA ALA A 352 10.26 21.56 6.18
C ALA A 352 11.46 22.49 5.89
N ILE A 353 11.93 22.54 4.64
CA ILE A 353 13.07 23.37 4.23
C ILE A 353 12.81 24.88 4.30
N ALA A 354 11.55 25.30 4.38
CA ALA A 354 11.14 26.70 4.45
C ALA A 354 10.75 27.16 5.87
N LYS A 355 10.86 26.27 6.86
CA LYS A 355 10.57 26.58 8.27
C LYS A 355 11.69 27.45 8.87
N PRO A 356 11.45 28.15 9.99
CA PRO A 356 12.52 28.89 10.68
C PRO A 356 13.74 28.00 10.95
N TRP A 357 14.95 28.58 10.91
CA TRP A 357 16.22 27.84 11.01
C TRP A 357 16.26 26.82 12.16
N GLU A 358 15.85 27.22 13.37
CA GLU A 358 15.86 26.34 14.55
C GLU A 358 15.00 25.08 14.39
N VAL A 359 13.95 25.16 13.56
CA VAL A 359 13.08 24.03 13.24
C VAL A 359 13.67 23.23 12.09
N GLN A 360 14.05 23.90 11.00
CA GLN A 360 14.61 23.24 9.82
C GLN A 360 15.87 22.44 10.19
N HIS A 361 16.76 22.99 11.01
CA HIS A 361 17.99 22.34 11.44
C HIS A 361 17.71 21.06 12.23
N LYS A 362 16.71 21.06 13.13
CA LYS A 362 16.29 19.86 13.86
C LYS A 362 15.68 18.81 12.93
N ILE A 363 14.82 19.23 12.00
CA ILE A 363 14.20 18.33 11.02
C ILE A 363 15.27 17.68 10.12
N ALA A 364 16.25 18.44 9.65
CA ALA A 364 17.34 17.91 8.83
C ALA A 364 18.15 16.82 9.55
N LYS A 365 18.34 16.94 10.87
CA LYS A 365 18.96 15.88 11.69
C LYS A 365 18.10 14.62 11.73
N LEU A 366 16.78 14.73 11.93
CA LEU A 366 15.87 13.57 11.90
C LEU A 366 15.85 12.86 10.54
N VAL A 367 15.88 13.62 9.44
CA VAL A 367 15.97 13.07 8.08
C VAL A 367 17.31 12.35 7.88
N ALA A 368 18.41 12.95 8.32
CA ALA A 368 19.73 12.35 8.22
C ALA A 368 19.82 11.06 9.05
N ASP A 369 19.32 11.06 10.28
CA ASP A 369 19.29 9.87 11.14
C ASP A 369 18.49 8.73 10.49
N GLU A 370 17.36 9.02 9.86
CA GLU A 370 16.60 8.00 9.14
C GLU A 370 17.36 7.44 7.92
N PHE A 371 18.04 8.29 7.16
CA PHE A 371 18.89 7.84 6.05
C PHE A 371 20.09 7.03 6.52
N PHE A 372 20.67 7.37 7.67
CA PHE A 372 21.75 6.61 8.29
C PHE A 372 21.28 5.24 8.77
N ASP A 373 20.09 5.15 9.35
CA ASP A 373 19.48 3.87 9.72
C ASP A 373 19.27 2.98 8.49
N GLN A 374 18.80 3.54 7.36
CA GLN A 374 18.75 2.81 6.08
C GLN A 374 20.14 2.39 5.59
N GLY A 375 21.15 3.27 5.65
CA GLY A 375 22.50 2.96 5.20
C GLY A 375 23.14 1.82 5.99
N ASP A 376 22.89 1.77 7.30
CA ASP A 376 23.31 0.65 8.15
C ASP A 376 22.61 -0.65 7.75
N LEU A 377 21.32 -0.61 7.41
CA LEU A 377 20.59 -1.77 6.88
C LEU A 377 21.17 -2.23 5.53
N GLU A 378 21.58 -1.30 4.64
CA GLU A 378 22.23 -1.65 3.38
C GLU A 378 23.59 -2.33 3.61
N LYS A 379 24.40 -1.85 4.56
CA LYS A 379 25.66 -2.50 4.96
C LYS A 379 25.39 -3.91 5.51
N LEU A 380 24.40 -4.07 6.39
CA LEU A 380 24.11 -5.34 7.07
C LEU A 380 23.46 -6.39 6.17
N GLN A 381 22.46 -6.01 5.38
CA GLN A 381 21.63 -6.96 4.62
C GLN A 381 22.14 -7.20 3.21
N LEU A 382 22.72 -6.18 2.58
CA LEU A 382 23.17 -6.25 1.19
C LEU A 382 24.68 -6.33 1.05
N ASN A 383 25.44 -6.13 2.15
CA ASN A 383 26.90 -6.06 2.14
C ASN A 383 27.42 -5.02 1.12
N GLN A 384 26.69 -3.91 0.98
CA GLN A 384 26.99 -2.79 0.08
C GLN A 384 27.42 -1.57 0.88
N GLN A 385 28.33 -0.78 0.32
CA GLN A 385 28.63 0.54 0.88
C GLN A 385 27.51 1.52 0.48
N PRO A 386 26.85 2.18 1.44
CA PRO A 386 25.79 3.13 1.15
C PRO A 386 26.37 4.38 0.49
N VAL A 387 25.50 5.13 -0.19
CA VAL A 387 25.88 6.44 -0.72
C VAL A 387 26.17 7.41 0.42
N ALA A 388 26.93 8.46 0.12
CA ALA A 388 27.38 9.47 1.09
C ALA A 388 26.27 9.99 2.01
N MET A 389 25.08 10.25 1.44
CA MET A 389 23.91 10.78 2.15
C MET A 389 23.33 9.82 3.19
N MET A 390 23.61 8.52 3.07
CA MET A 390 23.15 7.46 3.97
C MET A 390 24.30 6.90 4.81
N ASP A 391 25.51 7.42 4.67
CA ASP A 391 26.68 6.94 5.42
C ASP A 391 26.92 7.80 6.66
N ARG A 392 26.62 7.26 7.85
CA ARG A 392 26.81 7.99 9.11
C ARG A 392 28.26 8.38 9.40
N GLU A 393 29.23 7.72 8.77
CA GLU A 393 30.65 8.07 8.86
C GLU A 393 30.97 9.38 8.12
N ARG A 394 30.10 9.80 7.19
CA ARG A 394 30.24 11.01 6.37
C ARG A 394 29.29 12.13 6.81
N LYS A 395 28.78 12.06 8.05
CA LYS A 395 27.89 13.06 8.64
C LYS A 395 28.41 14.50 8.59
N ASP A 396 29.73 14.70 8.58
CA ASP A 396 30.33 16.03 8.49
C ASP A 396 30.00 16.72 7.14
N GLU A 397 29.71 15.94 6.09
CA GLU A 397 29.34 16.46 4.77
C GLU A 397 27.85 16.86 4.65
N LEU A 398 27.02 16.61 5.68
CA LEU A 398 25.58 16.89 5.62
C LEU A 398 25.25 18.34 5.23
N PRO A 399 25.94 19.39 5.72
CA PRO A 399 25.66 20.76 5.33
C PRO A 399 25.75 20.97 3.82
N GLN A 400 26.81 20.44 3.19
CA GLN A 400 26.99 20.55 1.75
C GLN A 400 25.93 19.74 0.98
N MET A 401 25.52 18.58 1.50
CA MET A 401 24.42 17.80 0.92
C MET A 401 23.08 18.53 1.00
N GLN A 402 22.80 19.23 2.11
CA GLN A 402 21.60 20.06 2.25
C GLN A 402 21.60 21.23 1.25
N VAL A 403 22.73 21.92 1.07
CA VAL A 403 22.87 22.96 0.01
C VAL A 403 22.53 22.36 -1.35
N GLY A 404 23.08 21.19 -1.69
CA GLY A 404 22.81 20.50 -2.96
C GLY A 404 21.33 20.15 -3.14
N PHE A 405 20.68 19.61 -2.10
CA PHE A 405 19.25 19.30 -2.12
C PHE A 405 18.38 20.55 -2.35
N ILE A 406 18.72 21.65 -1.66
CA ILE A 406 18.03 22.93 -1.80
C ILE A 406 18.16 23.48 -3.22
N ASP A 407 19.36 23.45 -3.80
CA ASP A 407 19.64 23.99 -5.13
C ASP A 407 18.99 23.20 -6.26
N VAL A 408 18.92 21.88 -6.14
CA VAL A 408 18.42 21.00 -7.20
C VAL A 408 16.90 20.87 -7.17
N ILE A 409 16.30 20.82 -5.96
CA ILE A 409 14.88 20.48 -5.78
C ILE A 409 14.09 21.68 -5.28
N CYS A 410 14.42 22.19 -4.10
CA CYS A 410 13.56 23.09 -3.35
C CYS A 410 13.48 24.49 -3.98
N LEU A 411 14.63 25.12 -4.25
CA LEU A 411 14.65 26.47 -4.82
C LEU A 411 14.02 26.53 -6.20
N PRO A 412 14.32 25.63 -7.16
CA PRO A 412 13.64 25.66 -8.46
C PRO A 412 12.12 25.50 -8.34
N LEU A 413 11.64 24.62 -7.46
CA LEU A 413 10.22 24.41 -7.21
C LEU A 413 9.55 25.68 -6.67
N TYR A 414 10.05 26.21 -5.55
CA TYR A 414 9.45 27.38 -4.92
C TYR A 414 9.62 28.65 -5.73
N LYS A 415 10.72 28.80 -6.48
CA LYS A 415 10.93 29.95 -7.35
C LYS A 415 9.80 30.04 -8.38
N VAL A 416 9.62 28.98 -9.16
CA VAL A 416 8.64 28.90 -10.24
C VAL A 416 7.21 29.06 -9.70
N LEU A 417 6.91 28.39 -8.58
CA LEU A 417 5.64 28.54 -7.90
C LEU A 417 5.40 29.96 -7.38
N SER A 418 6.42 30.64 -6.84
CA SER A 418 6.30 32.01 -6.32
C SER A 418 6.24 33.09 -7.42
N GLU A 419 6.89 32.86 -8.56
CA GLU A 419 6.81 33.73 -9.73
C GLU A 419 5.41 33.66 -10.36
N THR A 420 4.82 32.46 -10.39
CA THR A 420 3.45 32.24 -10.88
C THR A 420 2.40 32.70 -9.87
N PHE A 421 2.62 32.40 -8.59
CA PHE A 421 1.72 32.69 -7.47
C PHE A 421 2.48 33.45 -6.38
N PRO A 422 2.53 34.80 -6.42
CA PRO A 422 3.34 35.59 -5.49
C PRO A 422 2.95 35.44 -4.00
N TRP A 423 1.84 34.76 -3.72
CA TRP A 423 1.18 34.71 -2.42
C TRP A 423 1.72 33.55 -1.59
N ILE A 424 2.45 32.63 -2.22
CA ILE A 424 3.21 31.55 -1.58
C ILE A 424 4.71 31.86 -1.52
N LYS A 425 5.12 33.10 -1.84
CA LYS A 425 6.52 33.56 -1.81
C LYS A 425 7.23 33.32 -0.46
N ALA A 426 6.48 33.26 0.64
CA ALA A 426 7.03 32.94 1.95
C ALA A 426 7.80 31.60 1.98
N LEU A 427 7.36 30.59 1.21
CA LEU A 427 8.07 29.31 1.09
C LEU A 427 9.42 29.47 0.37
N TYR A 428 9.44 30.26 -0.71
CA TYR A 428 10.68 30.58 -1.43
C TYR A 428 11.65 31.35 -0.54
N ASP A 429 11.17 32.37 0.18
CA ASP A 429 12.01 33.21 1.04
C ASP A 429 12.63 32.42 2.20
N GLY A 430 11.85 31.56 2.86
CA GLY A 430 12.37 30.67 3.90
C GLY A 430 13.40 29.67 3.36
N CYS A 431 13.19 29.16 2.15
CA CYS A 431 14.14 28.26 1.50
C CYS A 431 15.47 28.97 1.16
N VAL A 432 15.42 30.19 0.64
CA VAL A 432 16.62 31.02 0.37
C VAL A 432 17.38 31.33 1.66
N GLU A 433 16.67 31.68 2.73
CA GLU A 433 17.27 31.96 4.05
C GLU A 433 17.98 30.71 4.60
N ASN A 434 17.31 29.55 4.61
CA ASN A 434 17.93 28.31 5.09
C ASN A 434 19.07 27.83 4.20
N ARG A 435 19.03 28.06 2.88
CA ARG A 435 20.17 27.78 2.00
C ARG A 435 21.42 28.53 2.47
N LYS A 436 21.26 29.81 2.84
CA LYS A 436 22.37 30.62 3.33
C LYS A 436 22.93 30.05 4.64
N HIS A 437 22.07 29.68 5.59
CA HIS A 437 22.51 29.05 6.82
C HIS A 437 23.28 27.74 6.60
N TRP A 438 22.80 26.88 5.70
CA TRP A 438 23.51 25.65 5.34
C TRP A 438 24.83 25.92 4.63
N GLN A 439 24.89 26.93 3.76
CA GLN A 439 26.14 27.34 3.11
C GLN A 439 27.16 27.84 4.14
N ASP A 440 26.73 28.67 5.10
CA ASP A 440 27.59 29.15 6.18
C ASP A 440 28.11 27.98 7.05
N LEU A 441 27.30 26.94 7.27
CA LEU A 441 27.75 25.71 7.94
C LEU A 441 28.72 24.88 7.09
N ALA A 442 28.47 24.74 5.79
CA ALA A 442 29.35 24.00 4.88
C ALA A 442 30.74 24.64 4.83
N GLU A 443 30.82 25.96 4.72
CA GLU A 443 32.09 26.71 4.75
C GLU A 443 32.84 26.52 6.09
N LYS A 444 32.13 26.47 7.22
CA LYS A 444 32.75 26.17 8.52
C LYS A 444 33.33 24.77 8.58
N VAL A 445 32.64 23.78 7.99
CA VAL A 445 33.15 22.40 7.89
C VAL A 445 34.40 22.34 7.02
N GLU A 446 34.43 23.05 5.90
CA GLU A 446 35.63 23.16 5.05
C GLU A 446 36.82 23.79 5.80
N MET A 447 36.56 24.70 6.73
CA MET A 447 37.55 25.29 7.64
C MET A 447 37.96 24.37 8.81
N GLY A 448 37.42 23.15 8.89
CA GLY A 448 37.75 22.16 9.91
C GLY A 448 36.94 22.28 11.21
N LEU A 449 35.86 23.07 11.23
CA LEU A 449 34.94 23.15 12.36
C LEU A 449 33.84 22.09 12.24
N THR A 450 33.38 21.54 13.37
CA THR A 450 32.22 20.64 13.34
C THR A 450 30.92 21.44 13.34
N TRP A 451 29.95 21.02 12.54
CA TRP A 451 28.58 21.56 12.53
C TRP A 451 27.64 20.81 13.49
N ILE A 452 28.11 19.69 14.05
CA ILE A 452 27.34 18.86 14.97
C ILE A 452 27.36 19.55 16.33
N ASP A 453 26.27 20.25 16.67
CA ASP A 453 26.00 20.60 18.05
C ASP A 453 26.05 19.33 18.91
N HIS A 454 26.57 19.40 20.13
CA HIS A 454 26.77 18.28 21.06
C HIS A 454 25.50 17.45 21.41
N ASP A 455 24.36 17.73 20.78
CA ASP A 455 23.15 16.92 20.82
C ASP A 455 23.30 15.73 19.86
N THR A 456 23.55 14.58 20.47
CA THR A 456 23.86 13.27 19.90
C THR A 456 23.05 12.87 18.66
N ILE A 457 23.74 12.60 17.56
CA ILE A 457 23.27 11.66 16.52
C ILE A 457 23.17 10.28 17.18
N ASP A 458 22.04 9.61 17.01
CA ASP A 458 21.78 8.32 17.62
C ASP A 458 22.85 7.29 17.20
N LYS A 459 23.21 6.43 18.17
CA LYS A 459 24.15 5.33 17.94
C LYS A 459 23.61 4.37 16.88
N PRO A 460 24.50 3.64 16.17
CA PRO A 460 24.09 2.64 15.18
C PRO A 460 23.03 1.71 15.75
N VAL A 461 22.17 1.15 14.88
CA VAL A 461 21.25 0.08 15.28
C VAL A 461 22.07 -1.14 15.71
N GLU A 462 22.44 -1.19 16.99
CA GLU A 462 23.12 -2.32 17.60
C GLU A 462 22.16 -3.52 17.58
N GLU A 463 22.67 -4.68 17.14
CA GLU A 463 21.96 -5.95 17.09
C GLU A 463 21.10 -6.19 18.34
N PHE A 464 19.78 -6.30 18.15
CA PHE A 464 18.92 -7.07 19.06
C PHE A 464 19.18 -8.59 18.96
N THR A 465 20.27 -9.00 18.30
CA THR A 465 20.67 -10.39 18.06
C THR A 465 22.01 -10.72 18.72
N GLY A 466 22.17 -10.40 20.01
CA GLY A 466 23.39 -10.73 20.74
C GLY A 466 23.22 -10.84 22.25
N ARG A 467 22.76 -12.00 22.75
CA ARG A 467 22.69 -12.46 24.15
C ARG A 467 21.47 -12.00 24.98
N THR A 468 20.44 -12.84 25.04
CA THR A 468 20.28 -13.85 26.11
C THR A 468 19.02 -14.69 25.84
N ASP A 469 19.16 -16.00 26.01
CA ASP A 469 18.06 -16.95 26.15
C ASP A 469 17.02 -16.43 27.15
N ARG A 470 15.95 -15.84 26.64
CA ARG A 470 14.64 -15.88 27.27
C ARG A 470 13.64 -16.15 26.16
N THR A 471 13.15 -17.37 26.16
CA THR A 471 11.96 -17.79 25.44
C THR A 471 10.84 -16.79 25.78
N VAL A 472 10.60 -15.82 24.91
CA VAL A 472 9.37 -15.02 24.96
C VAL A 472 8.29 -15.92 24.41
N VAL A 473 7.73 -16.74 25.30
CA VAL A 473 6.45 -17.40 25.05
C VAL A 473 5.42 -16.28 24.96
N TYR A 474 4.98 -15.96 23.74
CA TYR A 474 3.71 -15.25 23.56
C TYR A 474 2.60 -16.14 24.14
N ARG A 475 2.29 -15.95 25.43
CA ARG A 475 1.03 -16.41 26.01
C ARG A 475 -0.06 -15.49 25.48
N GLN A 476 -0.51 -15.79 24.26
CA GLN A 476 -1.81 -15.34 23.79
C GLN A 476 -2.85 -16.02 24.69
N THR A 477 -3.33 -15.30 25.70
CA THR A 477 -4.45 -15.77 26.51
C THR A 477 -5.71 -15.59 25.68
N CYS A 478 -6.02 -16.61 24.88
CA CYS A 478 -7.38 -16.81 24.39
C CYS A 478 -8.25 -17.07 25.63
N ARG A 479 -8.85 -16.00 26.20
CA ARG A 479 -10.03 -16.17 27.04
C ARG A 479 -11.17 -16.53 26.08
N GLY A 480 -11.38 -17.83 25.91
CA GLY A 480 -12.62 -18.35 25.37
C GLY A 480 -13.76 -17.84 26.24
N VAL A 481 -14.62 -17.01 25.65
CA VAL A 481 -15.97 -16.83 26.15
C VAL A 481 -16.71 -18.07 25.67
N TYR A 482 -17.08 -18.93 26.62
CA TYR A 482 -18.04 -20.01 26.40
C TYR A 482 -19.40 -19.46 26.02
#